data_AF-A0A2N6Q2S1-F1
#
_entry.id   AF-A0A2N6Q2S1-F1
#
_cell.length_a   1.000
_cell.length_b   1.000
_cell.length_c   1.000
_cell.angle_alpha   90.00
_cell.angle_beta   90.00
_cell.angle_gamma   90.00
#
_symmetry.space_group_name_H-M   'P 1'
#
loop_
_entity.id
_entity.type
_entity.pdbx_description
1 polymer ?
#
loop_
_entity_poly.entity_id
_entity_poly.type
_entity_poly.pdbx_seq_one_letter_code
_entity_poly.pdbx_strand_id
1 'polypeptide(L)' 'MHTRLGVEFQCPHCHSNNIIKSDKSSTGKQRYRCKNCQNSFITVYNILSLSS' A
#
# COMPACT_ATOMS: atom_id res chain seq x y z
N MET A 1 -19.34 13.93 1.40
CA MET A 1 -18.29 13.48 0.46
C MET A 1 -17.25 12.70 1.25
N HIS A 2 -16.90 11.48 0.83
CA HIS A 2 -16.21 10.48 1.65
C HIS A 2 -14.84 10.94 2.19
N THR A 3 -14.79 11.51 3.39
CA THR A 3 -13.55 11.64 4.16
C THR A 3 -13.26 10.29 4.83
N ARG A 4 -13.00 9.26 4.01
CA ARG A 4 -12.24 8.12 4.52
C ARG A 4 -10.84 8.68 4.72
N LEU A 5 -10.43 8.70 5.98
CA LEU A 5 -9.08 8.97 6.46
C LEU A 5 -8.08 8.10 5.67
N GLY A 6 -7.76 8.55 4.48
CA GLY A 6 -7.08 7.79 3.46
C GLY A 6 -5.61 7.93 3.74
N VAL A 7 -5.04 6.96 4.46
CA VAL A 7 -3.63 6.64 4.25
C VAL A 7 -3.43 6.60 2.75
N GLU A 8 -2.70 7.57 2.22
CA GLU A 8 -2.45 7.69 0.79
C GLU A 8 -1.62 6.47 0.39
N PHE A 9 -2.31 5.44 -0.09
CA PHE A 9 -1.68 4.19 -0.46
C PHE A 9 -0.99 4.38 -1.81
N GLN A 10 0.23 4.91 -1.73
CA GLN A 10 1.07 5.24 -2.88
C GLN A 10 2.23 4.26 -3.01
N CYS A 11 2.70 4.07 -4.24
CA CYS A 11 3.85 3.21 -4.49
C CYS A 11 5.10 3.89 -3.92
N PRO A 12 5.91 3.23 -3.07
CA PRO A 12 7.10 3.85 -2.48
C PRO A 12 8.21 4.13 -3.50
N HIS A 13 8.11 3.62 -4.72
CA HIS A 13 9.12 3.79 -5.76
C HIS A 13 8.82 4.93 -6.74
N CYS A 14 7.54 5.24 -6.97
CA CYS A 14 7.13 6.23 -7.98
C CYS A 14 5.96 7.11 -7.54
N HIS A 15 5.53 6.97 -6.29
CA HIS A 15 4.39 7.65 -5.66
C HIS A 15 3.06 7.55 -6.42
N SER A 16 2.97 6.64 -7.39
CA SER A 16 1.73 6.38 -8.11
C SER A 16 0.73 5.68 -7.21
N ASN A 17 -0.53 6.11 -7.29
CA ASN A 17 -1.68 5.47 -6.67
C ASN A 17 -2.19 4.25 -7.45
N ASN A 18 -1.61 3.95 -8.63
CA ASN A 18 -1.96 2.78 -9.45
C ASN A 18 -1.34 1.51 -8.89
N ILE A 19 -1.91 1.01 -7.80
CA ILE A 19 -1.42 -0.15 -7.07
C ILE A 19 -2.47 -1.24 -7.01
N ILE A 20 -2.08 -2.46 -7.32
CA ILE A 20 -2.93 -3.65 -7.19
C ILE A 20 -2.46 -4.51 -6.03
N LYS A 21 -3.43 -5.15 -5.35
CA LYS A 21 -3.15 -6.21 -4.37
C LYS A 21 -2.77 -7.48 -5.12
N SER A 22 -1.67 -8.10 -4.70
CA SER A 22 -1.21 -9.41 -5.18
C SER A 22 -1.42 -10.44 -4.07
N ASP A 23 -0.86 -11.63 -4.19
CA ASP A 23 -0.98 -12.69 -3.21
C ASP A 23 -0.31 -12.31 -1.88
N LYS A 24 -0.70 -12.99 -0.81
CA LYS A 24 0.01 -12.86 0.46
C LYS A 24 1.37 -13.57 0.34
N SER A 25 2.39 -13.00 0.97
CA SER A 25 3.66 -13.69 1.17
C SER A 25 3.44 -14.95 2.03
N SER A 26 4.38 -15.88 2.03
CA SER A 26 4.38 -17.06 2.91
C SER A 26 4.17 -16.70 4.39
N THR A 27 4.60 -15.50 4.79
CA THR A 27 4.42 -14.94 6.15
C THR A 27 3.05 -14.27 6.40
N GLY A 28 2.11 -14.38 5.46
CA GLY A 28 0.78 -13.77 5.55
C GLY A 28 0.72 -12.26 5.24
N LYS A 29 1.87 -11.61 5.00
CA LYS A 29 1.93 -10.18 4.66
C LYS A 29 1.40 -9.92 3.25
N GLN A 30 0.59 -8.87 3.10
CA GLN A 30 0.00 -8.49 1.82
C GLN A 30 1.08 -7.91 0.87
N ARG A 31 1.23 -8.51 -0.31
CA ARG A 31 2.04 -7.92 -1.40
C ARG A 31 1.21 -7.02 -2.28
N TYR A 32 1.85 -6.00 -2.80
CA TYR A 32 1.28 -5.04 -3.73
C TYR A 32 2.20 -4.88 -4.92
N ARG A 33 1.61 -4.61 -6.07
CA ARG A 33 2.36 -4.31 -7.29
C ARG A 33 1.87 -2.99 -7.86
N CYS A 34 2.80 -2.09 -8.16
CA CYS A 34 2.48 -0.86 -8.87
C CYS A 34 2.33 -1.16 -10.36
N LYS A 35 1.27 -0.66 -11.01
CA LYS A 35 1.10 -0.77 -12.47
C LYS A 35 1.98 0.21 -13.24
N ASN A 36 2.37 1.34 -12.62
CA ASN A 36 3.13 2.38 -13.29
C ASN A 36 4.62 2.01 -13.43
N CYS A 37 5.29 1.70 -12.32
CA CYS A 37 6.71 1.31 -12.32
C CYS A 37 6.93 -0.21 -12.24
N GLN A 38 5.86 -1.01 -12.18
CA GLN A 38 5.90 -2.48 -12.17
C GLN A 38 6.60 -3.10 -10.95
N ASN A 39 7.06 -2.29 -9.99
CA ASN A 39 7.68 -2.72 -8.75
C ASN A 39 6.67 -3.36 -7.78
N SER A 40 7.15 -4.37 -7.06
CA SER A 40 6.40 -5.07 -6.02
C SER A 40 6.94 -4.73 -4.63
N PHE A 41 6.05 -4.47 -3.69
CA PHE A 41 6.41 -4.11 -2.32
C PHE A 41 5.42 -4.72 -1.31
N ILE A 42 5.85 -4.88 -0.07
CA ILE A 42 5.01 -5.37 1.04
C ILE A 42 4.72 -4.17 1.94
N THR A 43 3.44 -3.92 2.23
CA THR A 43 3.08 -2.92 3.25
C THR A 43 2.78 -3.63 4.56
N VAL A 44 3.29 -3.08 5.65
CA VAL A 44 2.79 -3.36 6.99
C VAL A 44 1.95 -2.15 7.35
N TYR A 45 0.62 -2.31 7.42
CA TYR A 45 -0.24 -1.24 7.91
C TYR A 45 0.10 -1.02 9.38
N ASN A 46 0.97 -0.05 9.66
CA ASN A 46 1.15 0.43 11.01
C ASN A 46 -0.04 1.34 11.33
N ILE A 47 -1.14 0.73 11.76
CA ILE A 47 -2.35 1.41 12.27
C ILE A 47 -2.08 2.25 13.54
N LEU A 48 -0.81 2.43 13.96
CA LEU A 48 -0.43 3.19 15.16
C LEU A 48 -0.04 4.66 14.88
N SER A 49 -0.24 5.17 13.66
CA SER A 49 0.10 6.56 13.30
C SER A 49 -1.13 7.50 13.25
N LEU A 50 -2.10 7.29 14.14
CA LEU A 50 -3.25 8.18 14.30
C LEU A 50 -3.53 8.57 15.75
N SER A 51 -2.46 8.78 16.50
CA SER A 51 -2.50 9.43 17.81
C SER A 51 -1.26 10.31 17.99
N SER A 52 -1.31 11.53 17.45
CA SER A 52 -0.88 12.79 18.08
C SER A 52 -1.16 13.94 17.13
#